data_AF-A0A2J9DYK7-F1
#
_entry.id   AF-A0A2J9DYK7-F1
#
_cell.length_a   1.000
_cell.length_b   1.000
_cell.length_c   1.000
_cell.angle_alpha   90.00
_cell.angle_beta   90.00
_cell.angle_gamma   90.00
#
_symmetry.space_group_name_H-M   'P 1'
#
loop_
_entity.id
_entity.type
_entity.pdbx_description
1 polymer ?
#
loop_
_entity_poly.entity_id
_entity_poly.type
_entity_poly.pdbx_seq_one_letter_code
_entity_poly.pdbx_strand_id
1 'polypeptide(L)'
;MPTQRIKELAQREAEHLFTLQPIKRPWHLIVTAAMTIASTIFIGAIFDQLPLGIMASLGAMIILNQPSTGNLYQRQGLLFVLGLLMVGSFSMGLVAHNLPMVRTPIFVVITFVIVLLSRYLRLTPPSGMFILMAAVIALFMPVSWAQMPFHIGIVSLGAIFAWGSSLVYNLIMVRPDPMPAPKRRKYEQGLITESVVVTTFVVLALEVALWLDMPYPYWVPVSSYIIMLGTHLRTMWIKQLHRIIGTAIGIVVAWFLLALPLSNMGVVLAILLMFLWIEGIIARHYALAVIMITPLTIFIAEYGGGQSDIAGLGPMAYRGIIEARFLDTVLGCLIALLGGVVMHSTWLRQPLMSFEAKLFGNRLNKDALNKDSQSN
;
A
#
# COMPACT_ATOMS: atom_id res chain seq x y z
N MET A 1 -33.52 -22.52 -16.16
CA MET A 1 -32.26 -22.23 -16.90
C MET A 1 -31.35 -21.15 -16.30
N PRO A 2 -31.80 -20.11 -15.53
CA PRO A 2 -30.89 -19.13 -14.92
C PRO A 2 -30.04 -19.71 -13.76
N THR A 3 -30.64 -20.60 -12.96
CA THR A 3 -30.05 -21.16 -11.73
C THR A 3 -28.86 -22.07 -11.96
N GLN A 4 -28.84 -22.89 -13.03
CA GLN A 4 -27.66 -23.70 -13.38
C GLN A 4 -26.48 -22.84 -13.83
N ARG A 5 -26.74 -21.79 -14.62
CA ARG A 5 -25.72 -20.84 -15.06
C ARG A 5 -25.11 -20.05 -13.90
N ILE A 6 -25.94 -19.65 -12.93
CA ILE A 6 -25.49 -19.02 -11.68
C ILE A 6 -24.66 -20.00 -10.85
N LYS A 7 -25.07 -21.27 -10.76
CA LYS A 7 -24.34 -22.31 -10.02
C LYS A 7 -22.98 -22.63 -10.65
N GLU A 8 -22.91 -22.69 -11.98
CA GLU A 8 -21.65 -22.86 -12.73
C GLU A 8 -20.74 -21.62 -12.62
N LEU A 9 -21.31 -20.41 -12.65
CA LEU A 9 -20.55 -19.19 -12.38
C LEU A 9 -20.00 -19.16 -10.95
N ALA A 10 -20.82 -19.52 -9.97
CA ALA A 10 -20.41 -19.61 -8.58
C ALA A 10 -19.34 -20.70 -8.35
N GLN A 11 -19.45 -21.86 -9.02
CA GLN A 11 -18.43 -22.91 -8.97
C GLN A 11 -17.11 -22.47 -9.63
N ARG A 12 -17.16 -21.85 -10.81
CA ARG A 12 -15.95 -21.32 -11.46
C ARG A 12 -15.33 -20.17 -10.69
N GLU A 13 -16.13 -19.34 -10.02
CA GLU A 13 -15.63 -18.32 -9.12
C GLU A 13 -15.02 -18.94 -7.86
N ALA A 14 -15.65 -19.96 -7.27
CA ALA A 14 -15.09 -20.70 -6.14
C ALA A 14 -13.76 -21.38 -6.50
N GLU A 15 -13.66 -22.05 -7.64
CA GLU A 15 -12.40 -22.62 -8.11
C GLU A 15 -11.30 -21.55 -8.25
N HIS A 16 -11.65 -20.38 -8.79
CA HIS A 16 -10.71 -19.27 -8.93
C HIS A 16 -10.36 -18.59 -7.59
N LEU A 17 -11.21 -18.73 -6.56
CA LEU A 17 -10.89 -18.34 -5.18
C LEU A 17 -9.83 -19.27 -4.58
N PHE A 18 -9.83 -20.58 -4.90
CA PHE A 18 -8.93 -21.57 -4.29
C PHE A 18 -7.68 -21.92 -5.11
N THR A 19 -7.55 -21.46 -6.36
CA THR A 19 -6.36 -21.75 -7.19
C THR A 19 -5.11 -21.01 -6.70
N LEU A 20 -4.06 -21.76 -6.35
CA LEU A 20 -2.73 -21.24 -6.03
C LEU A 20 -1.96 -20.91 -7.32
N GLN A 21 -1.56 -19.65 -7.50
CA GLN A 21 -0.69 -19.27 -8.62
C GLN A 21 0.78 -19.68 -8.39
N PRO A 22 1.55 -19.97 -9.45
CA PRO A 22 2.96 -20.36 -9.34
C PRO A 22 3.85 -19.22 -8.83
N ILE A 23 4.96 -19.59 -8.19
CA ILE A 23 5.95 -18.66 -7.62
C ILE A 23 6.62 -17.88 -8.75
N LYS A 24 6.30 -16.59 -8.87
CA LYS A 24 6.98 -15.67 -9.81
C LYS A 24 8.11 -14.87 -9.16
N ARG A 25 8.09 -14.68 -7.84
CA ARG A 25 9.12 -13.95 -7.09
C ARG A 25 10.17 -14.90 -6.54
N PRO A 26 11.48 -14.59 -6.66
CA PRO A 26 12.51 -15.45 -6.12
C PRO A 26 12.48 -15.45 -4.58
N TRP A 27 12.71 -16.62 -3.99
CA TRP A 27 12.65 -16.83 -2.53
C TRP A 27 13.62 -15.93 -1.76
N HIS A 28 14.80 -15.66 -2.32
CA HIS A 28 15.80 -14.79 -1.69
C HIS A 28 15.30 -13.36 -1.53
N LEU A 29 14.50 -12.83 -2.47
CA LEU A 29 13.91 -11.50 -2.35
C LEU A 29 12.91 -11.43 -1.20
N ILE A 30 12.08 -12.47 -1.04
CA ILE A 30 11.10 -12.59 0.04
C ILE A 30 11.80 -12.51 1.40
N VAL A 31 12.87 -13.29 1.56
CA VAL A 31 13.66 -13.32 2.80
C VAL A 31 14.35 -11.97 3.02
N THR A 32 15.01 -11.41 2.01
CA THR A 32 15.68 -10.11 2.14
C THR A 32 14.70 -9.00 2.52
N ALA A 33 13.53 -8.93 1.89
CA ALA A 33 12.52 -7.93 2.20
C ALA A 33 12.01 -8.06 3.65
N ALA A 34 11.64 -9.27 4.07
CA ALA A 34 11.17 -9.53 5.43
C ALA A 34 12.25 -9.22 6.47
N MET A 35 13.50 -9.64 6.24
CA MET A 35 14.63 -9.36 7.13
C MET A 35 14.95 -7.87 7.19
N THR A 36 14.86 -7.14 6.07
CA THR A 36 15.12 -5.70 6.03
C THR A 36 14.13 -4.95 6.92
N ILE A 37 12.84 -5.26 6.80
CA ILE A 37 11.78 -4.63 7.60
C ILE A 37 11.93 -5.04 9.07
N ALA A 38 12.06 -6.34 9.35
CA ALA A 38 12.20 -6.84 10.71
C ALA A 38 13.47 -6.32 11.42
N SER A 39 14.57 -6.10 10.70
CA SER A 39 15.81 -5.56 11.29
C SER A 39 15.60 -4.16 11.86
N THR A 40 14.80 -3.31 11.21
CA THR A 40 14.50 -1.97 11.75
C THR A 40 13.71 -2.04 13.07
N ILE A 41 12.78 -2.99 13.17
CA ILE A 41 12.00 -3.24 14.38
C ILE A 41 12.88 -3.85 15.46
N PHE A 42 13.74 -4.79 15.09
CA PHE A 42 14.71 -5.43 15.99
C PHE A 42 15.67 -4.43 16.61
N ILE A 43 16.19 -3.49 15.81
CA ILE A 43 17.02 -2.39 16.32
C ILE A 43 16.23 -1.59 17.36
N GLY A 44 15.00 -1.17 17.06
CA GLY A 44 14.14 -0.50 18.04
C GLY A 44 13.91 -1.31 19.31
N ALA A 45 13.70 -2.63 19.17
CA ALA A 45 13.50 -3.54 20.30
C ALA A 45 14.73 -3.69 21.20
N ILE A 46 15.96 -3.71 20.66
CA ILE A 46 17.20 -3.77 21.45
C ILE A 46 17.38 -2.51 22.30
N PHE A 47 16.97 -1.35 21.78
CA PHE A 47 17.06 -0.07 22.49
C PHE A 47 15.85 0.24 23.37
N ASP A 48 14.95 -0.73 23.60
CA ASP A 48 13.68 -0.54 24.32
C ASP A 48 12.79 0.57 23.73
N GLN A 49 12.95 0.85 22.44
CA GLN A 49 12.22 1.83 21.65
C GLN A 49 11.47 1.14 20.51
N LEU A 50 10.72 0.08 20.84
CA LEU A 50 9.94 -0.71 19.88
C LEU A 50 9.03 0.16 18.98
N PRO A 51 8.33 1.20 19.50
CA PRO A 51 7.50 2.07 18.65
C PRO A 51 8.30 2.79 17.55
N LEU A 52 9.53 3.25 17.85
CA LEU A 52 10.41 3.88 16.87
C LEU A 52 10.90 2.88 15.83
N GLY A 53 11.19 1.64 16.23
CA GLY A 53 11.53 0.55 15.31
C GLY A 53 10.39 0.24 14.33
N ILE A 54 9.15 0.17 14.83
CA ILE A 54 7.95 -0.02 14.00
C ILE A 54 7.74 1.17 13.05
N MET A 55 7.96 2.39 13.52
CA MET A 55 7.89 3.59 12.68
C MET A 55 8.97 3.58 11.58
N ALA A 56 10.21 3.21 11.90
CA ALA A 56 11.29 3.05 10.92
C ALA A 56 10.93 1.97 9.89
N SER A 57 10.23 0.91 10.31
CA SER A 57 9.79 -0.17 9.42
C SER A 57 8.86 0.30 8.31
N LEU A 58 8.06 1.37 8.53
CA LEU A 58 7.27 2.00 7.49
C LEU A 58 8.18 2.45 6.34
N GLY A 59 9.24 3.20 6.64
CA GLY A 59 10.23 3.61 5.65
C GLY A 59 10.91 2.43 4.95
N ALA A 60 11.18 1.35 5.70
CA ALA A 60 11.82 0.15 5.15
C ALA A 60 10.94 -0.62 4.13
N MET A 61 9.62 -0.47 4.18
CA MET A 61 8.68 -1.16 3.28
C MET A 61 8.86 -0.81 1.78
N ILE A 62 9.66 0.21 1.44
CA ILE A 62 10.00 0.48 0.03
C ILE A 62 10.65 -0.73 -0.64
N ILE A 63 11.35 -1.60 0.12
CA ILE A 63 12.00 -2.81 -0.37
C ILE A 63 11.02 -3.80 -1.03
N LEU A 64 9.74 -3.76 -0.67
CA LEU A 64 8.70 -4.64 -1.22
C LEU A 64 8.40 -4.36 -2.70
N ASN A 65 8.80 -3.18 -3.18
CA ASN A 65 8.73 -2.75 -4.57
C ASN A 65 10.03 -3.00 -5.34
N GLN A 66 10.96 -3.81 -4.80
CA GLN A 66 12.21 -4.13 -5.47
C GLN A 66 11.97 -4.82 -6.83
N PRO A 67 12.43 -4.23 -7.96
CA PRO A 67 12.23 -4.82 -9.27
C PRO A 67 13.04 -6.11 -9.45
N SER A 68 12.45 -7.08 -10.14
CA SER A 68 13.14 -8.32 -10.51
C SER A 68 13.99 -8.18 -11.79
N THR A 69 13.85 -7.09 -12.54
CA THR A 69 14.51 -6.87 -13.84
C THR A 69 15.16 -5.48 -13.93
N GLY A 70 16.02 -5.28 -14.92
CA GLY A 70 16.71 -4.00 -15.19
C GLY A 70 18.08 -3.86 -14.52
N ASN A 71 18.83 -2.81 -14.89
CA ASN A 71 20.18 -2.55 -14.39
C ASN A 71 20.17 -2.09 -12.92
N LEU A 72 21.30 -2.27 -12.22
CA LEU A 72 21.48 -1.82 -10.82
C LEU A 72 21.02 -0.37 -10.60
N TYR A 73 21.47 0.54 -11.47
CA TYR A 73 21.10 1.96 -11.42
C TYR A 73 19.58 2.20 -11.52
N GLN A 74 18.87 1.40 -12.32
CA GLN A 74 17.43 1.54 -12.50
C GLN A 74 16.65 1.02 -11.29
N ARG A 75 17.10 -0.09 -10.71
CA ARG A 75 16.49 -0.68 -9.50
C ARG A 75 16.68 0.25 -8.30
N GLN A 76 17.92 0.69 -8.08
CA GLN A 76 18.25 1.61 -7.01
C GLN A 76 17.62 2.99 -7.22
N GLY A 77 17.56 3.48 -8.46
CA GLY A 77 16.88 4.71 -8.81
C GLY A 77 15.38 4.65 -8.53
N LEU A 78 14.71 3.51 -8.80
CA LEU A 78 13.32 3.33 -8.45
C LEU A 78 13.09 3.39 -6.94
N LEU A 79 13.86 2.60 -6.17
CA LEU A 79 13.72 2.60 -4.70
C LEU A 79 14.04 3.96 -4.09
N PHE A 80 15.01 4.69 -4.65
CA PHE A 80 15.31 6.05 -4.21
C PHE A 80 14.11 6.98 -4.42
N VAL A 81 13.49 6.96 -5.60
CA VAL A 81 12.27 7.73 -5.89
C VAL A 81 11.12 7.32 -4.97
N LEU A 82 10.94 6.02 -4.70
CA LEU A 82 9.92 5.55 -3.77
C LEU A 82 10.21 5.96 -2.32
N GLY A 83 11.48 6.00 -1.90
CA GLY A 83 11.90 6.51 -0.61
C GLY A 83 11.61 8.00 -0.45
N LEU A 84 11.94 8.81 -1.46
CA LEU A 84 11.59 10.24 -1.48
C LEU A 84 10.07 10.44 -1.44
N LEU A 85 9.31 9.65 -2.20
CA LEU A 85 7.86 9.73 -2.20
C LEU A 85 7.27 9.30 -0.85
N MET A 86 7.82 8.27 -0.22
CA MET A 86 7.43 7.78 1.10
C MET A 86 7.65 8.86 2.17
N VAL A 87 8.87 9.38 2.28
CA VAL A 87 9.24 10.41 3.26
C VAL A 87 8.50 11.72 2.99
N GLY A 88 8.36 12.12 1.72
CA GLY A 88 7.63 13.32 1.32
C GLY A 88 6.13 13.24 1.67
N SER A 89 5.50 12.09 1.39
CA SER A 89 4.08 11.88 1.70
C SER A 89 3.83 11.79 3.20
N PHE A 90 4.73 11.15 3.96
CA PHE A 90 4.69 11.11 5.42
C PHE A 90 4.84 12.52 6.02
N SER A 91 5.84 13.29 5.55
CA SER A 91 6.06 14.68 5.97
C SER A 91 4.84 15.57 5.71
N MET A 92 4.28 15.52 4.50
CA MET A 92 3.06 16.27 4.16
C MET A 92 1.86 15.82 5.00
N GLY A 93 1.79 14.54 5.38
CA GLY A 93 0.76 14.03 6.27
C GLY A 93 0.85 14.61 7.68
N LEU A 94 2.05 14.73 8.26
CA LEU A 94 2.26 15.38 9.56
C LEU A 94 1.88 16.87 9.53
N VAL A 95 2.20 17.55 8.43
CA VAL A 95 1.79 18.95 8.20
C VAL A 95 0.26 19.06 8.15
N ALA A 96 -0.40 18.16 7.43
CA ALA A 96 -1.87 18.09 7.33
C ALA A 96 -2.56 17.79 8.67
N HIS A 97 -1.91 17.04 9.57
CA HIS A 97 -2.43 16.80 10.90
C HIS A 97 -2.60 18.12 11.68
N ASN A 98 -1.58 18.99 11.63
CA ASN A 98 -1.51 20.25 12.37
C ASN A 98 -2.38 21.37 11.76
N LEU A 99 -2.88 21.18 10.53
CA LEU A 99 -3.70 22.16 9.82
C LEU A 99 -5.03 21.53 9.35
N PRO A 100 -6.04 21.39 10.22
CA PRO A 100 -7.28 20.69 9.92
C PRO A 100 -7.99 21.21 8.66
N MET A 101 -7.95 22.53 8.42
CA MET A 101 -8.60 23.18 7.28
C MET A 101 -8.04 22.75 5.92
N VAL A 102 -6.75 22.39 5.85
CA VAL A 102 -6.08 21.96 4.61
C VAL A 102 -5.81 20.46 4.56
N ARG A 103 -6.27 19.69 5.56
CA ARG A 103 -6.06 18.24 5.65
C ARG A 103 -6.53 17.51 4.40
N THR A 104 -7.78 17.71 4.01
CA THR A 104 -8.38 17.07 2.83
C THR A 104 -7.70 17.51 1.52
N PRO A 105 -7.48 18.80 1.24
CA PRO A 105 -6.69 19.23 0.08
C PRO A 105 -5.31 18.58 -0.01
N ILE A 106 -4.55 18.54 1.09
CA ILE A 106 -3.23 17.90 1.10
C ILE A 106 -3.36 16.40 0.83
N PHE A 107 -4.35 15.74 1.43
CA PHE A 107 -4.59 14.32 1.22
C PHE A 107 -4.95 13.99 -0.25
N VAL A 108 -5.74 14.84 -0.90
CA VAL A 108 -6.05 14.74 -2.34
C VAL A 108 -4.76 14.80 -3.16
N VAL A 109 -3.89 15.77 -2.89
CA VAL A 109 -2.62 15.94 -3.62
C VAL A 109 -1.70 14.73 -3.42
N ILE A 110 -1.51 14.31 -2.16
CA ILE A 110 -0.68 13.14 -1.84
C ILE A 110 -1.20 11.90 -2.57
N THR A 111 -2.49 11.61 -2.42
CA THR A 111 -3.13 10.43 -3.01
C THR A 111 -3.02 10.46 -4.54
N PHE A 112 -3.26 11.62 -5.16
CA PHE A 112 -3.13 11.78 -6.60
C PHE A 112 -1.71 11.49 -7.09
N VAL A 113 -0.69 12.05 -6.43
CA VAL A 113 0.71 11.82 -6.79
C VAL A 113 1.08 10.35 -6.63
N ILE A 114 0.69 9.71 -5.52
CA ILE A 114 0.95 8.29 -5.28
C ILE A 114 0.29 7.42 -6.35
N VAL A 115 -0.99 7.65 -6.64
CA VAL A 115 -1.75 6.88 -7.65
C VAL A 115 -1.14 7.07 -9.03
N LEU A 116 -0.88 8.32 -9.42
CA LEU A 116 -0.33 8.67 -10.72
C LEU A 116 1.05 8.04 -10.93
N LEU A 117 1.96 8.19 -9.95
CA LEU A 117 3.29 7.60 -10.01
C LEU A 117 3.23 6.07 -9.99
N SER A 118 2.38 5.47 -9.15
CA SER A 118 2.23 4.02 -9.09
C SER A 118 1.81 3.42 -10.43
N ARG A 119 0.84 4.07 -11.11
CA ARG A 119 0.35 3.66 -12.42
C ARG A 119 1.37 3.95 -13.53
N TYR A 120 1.98 5.13 -13.53
CA TYR A 120 3.03 5.51 -14.50
C TYR A 120 4.23 4.57 -14.42
N LEU A 121 4.68 4.25 -13.21
CA LEU A 121 5.82 3.36 -12.97
C LEU A 121 5.44 1.86 -13.13
N ARG A 122 4.14 1.53 -13.28
CA ARG A 122 3.61 0.15 -13.34
C ARG A 122 4.09 -0.70 -12.16
N LEU A 123 4.05 -0.13 -10.95
CA LEU A 123 4.48 -0.84 -9.75
C LEU A 123 3.59 -2.07 -9.52
N THR A 124 4.21 -3.24 -9.41
CA THR A 124 3.50 -4.47 -9.02
C THR A 124 2.97 -4.35 -7.60
N PRO A 125 1.84 -4.98 -7.24
CA PRO A 125 1.38 -5.06 -5.85
C PRO A 125 2.54 -5.48 -4.92
N PRO A 126 2.79 -4.77 -3.82
CA PRO A 126 1.91 -3.81 -3.12
C PRO A 126 1.79 -2.39 -3.72
N SER A 127 2.49 -2.07 -4.82
CA SER A 127 2.38 -0.78 -5.53
C SER A 127 2.65 0.41 -4.59
N GLY A 128 1.83 1.46 -4.64
CA GLY A 128 1.90 2.62 -3.74
C GLY A 128 1.20 2.45 -2.38
N MET A 129 0.76 1.24 -2.02
CA MET A 129 -0.07 1.01 -0.82
C MET A 129 0.61 1.46 0.47
N PHE A 130 1.86 1.04 0.69
CA PHE A 130 2.58 1.37 1.92
C PHE A 130 2.91 2.86 2.01
N ILE A 131 3.09 3.51 0.86
CA ILE A 131 3.29 4.96 0.76
C ILE A 131 2.01 5.70 1.15
N LEU A 132 0.87 5.27 0.62
CA LEU A 132 -0.43 5.80 1.02
C LEU A 132 -0.69 5.56 2.51
N MET A 133 -0.40 4.36 3.01
CA MET A 133 -0.58 4.00 4.41
C MET A 133 0.25 4.90 5.33
N ALA A 134 1.53 5.10 5.03
CA ALA A 134 2.39 5.99 5.82
C ALA A 134 1.85 7.44 5.83
N ALA A 135 1.39 7.94 4.68
CA ALA A 135 0.77 9.26 4.60
C ALA A 135 -0.47 9.36 5.49
N VAL A 136 -1.41 8.42 5.36
CA VAL A 136 -2.67 8.47 6.12
C VAL A 136 -2.42 8.28 7.62
N ILE A 137 -1.48 7.42 8.04
CA ILE A 137 -1.08 7.30 9.45
C ILE A 137 -0.55 8.65 9.96
N ALA A 138 0.29 9.34 9.19
CA ALA A 138 0.82 10.66 9.55
C ALA A 138 -0.28 11.73 9.68
N LEU A 139 -1.37 11.65 8.92
CA LEU A 139 -2.52 12.57 9.04
C LEU A 139 -3.19 12.52 10.42
N PHE A 140 -3.12 11.37 11.11
CA PHE A 140 -3.78 11.13 12.40
C PHE A 140 -2.79 11.03 13.57
N MET A 141 -1.50 11.26 13.34
CA MET A 141 -0.48 11.17 14.37
C MET A 141 -0.36 12.50 15.12
N PRO A 142 -0.59 12.56 16.45
CA PRO A 142 -0.58 13.79 17.24
C PRO A 142 0.83 14.32 17.51
N VAL A 143 1.51 14.77 16.45
CA VAL A 143 2.90 15.25 16.49
C VAL A 143 2.93 16.76 16.30
N SER A 144 3.59 17.48 17.21
CA SER A 144 3.79 18.93 17.12
C SER A 144 4.88 19.28 16.09
N TRP A 145 4.88 20.52 15.60
CA TRP A 145 5.89 21.03 14.66
C TRP A 145 7.35 20.78 15.10
N ALA A 146 7.63 20.86 16.41
CA ALA A 146 8.96 20.64 16.96
C ALA A 146 9.41 19.17 16.87
N GLN A 147 8.46 18.22 16.95
CA GLN A 147 8.74 16.79 16.92
C GLN A 147 8.70 16.20 15.50
N MET A 148 8.16 16.93 14.52
CA MET A 148 8.09 16.46 13.13
C MET A 148 9.44 16.05 12.55
N PRO A 149 10.54 16.85 12.68
CA PRO A 149 11.82 16.48 12.08
C PRO A 149 12.36 15.16 12.61
N PHE A 150 12.11 14.86 13.89
CA PHE A 150 12.50 13.60 14.51
C PHE A 150 11.76 12.41 13.87
N HIS A 151 10.43 12.46 13.79
CA HIS A 151 9.62 11.39 13.20
C HIS A 151 9.90 11.18 11.71
N ILE A 152 10.06 12.28 10.97
CA ILE A 152 10.50 12.26 9.56
C ILE A 152 11.88 11.61 9.45
N GLY A 153 12.80 11.94 10.36
CA GLY A 153 14.13 11.35 10.45
C GLY A 153 14.08 9.83 10.64
N ILE A 154 13.24 9.32 11.54
CA ILE A 154 13.08 7.88 11.79
C ILE A 154 12.59 7.14 10.53
N VAL A 155 11.55 7.65 9.87
CA VAL A 155 11.04 7.06 8.60
C VAL A 155 12.11 7.14 7.50
N SER A 156 12.85 8.25 7.44
CA SER A 156 13.94 8.44 6.48
C SER A 156 15.08 7.45 6.69
N LEU A 157 15.47 7.20 7.95
CA LEU A 157 16.49 6.19 8.29
C LEU A 157 16.06 4.79 7.87
N GLY A 158 14.79 4.44 8.08
CA GLY A 158 14.22 3.18 7.59
C GLY A 158 14.28 3.05 6.06
N ALA A 159 13.94 4.12 5.34
CA ALA A 159 14.04 4.16 3.87
C ALA A 159 15.48 4.06 3.36
N ILE A 160 16.43 4.77 4.00
CA ILE A 160 17.86 4.69 3.68
C ILE A 160 18.38 3.28 3.94
N PHE A 161 18.00 2.67 5.08
CA PHE A 161 18.37 1.31 5.41
C PHE A 161 17.88 0.32 4.35
N ALA A 162 16.61 0.39 3.96
CA ALA A 162 16.08 -0.46 2.89
C ALA A 162 16.74 -0.24 1.52
N TRP A 163 17.06 1.01 1.18
CA TRP A 163 17.80 1.32 -0.04
C TRP A 163 19.21 0.71 -0.03
N GLY A 164 19.90 0.75 1.12
CA GLY A 164 21.19 0.11 1.34
C GLY A 164 21.11 -1.42 1.31
N SER A 165 20.12 -2.02 1.98
CA SER A 165 19.86 -3.47 1.93
C SER A 165 19.58 -3.94 0.51
N SER A 166 18.84 -3.15 -0.27
CA SER A 166 18.65 -3.42 -1.70
C SER A 166 19.96 -3.37 -2.48
N LEU A 167 20.86 -2.40 -2.20
CA LEU A 167 22.15 -2.33 -2.87
C LEU A 167 22.95 -3.61 -2.63
N VAL A 168 23.05 -4.03 -1.37
CA VAL A 168 23.73 -5.27 -0.95
C VAL A 168 23.10 -6.49 -1.63
N TYR A 169 21.77 -6.57 -1.64
CA TYR A 169 21.03 -7.64 -2.31
C TYR A 169 21.35 -7.72 -3.82
N ASN A 170 21.34 -6.59 -4.53
CA ASN A 170 21.64 -6.58 -5.96
C ASN A 170 23.12 -6.84 -6.27
N LEU A 171 24.05 -6.52 -5.37
CA LEU A 171 25.47 -6.81 -5.57
C LEU A 171 25.81 -8.29 -5.31
N ILE A 172 25.19 -8.91 -4.30
CA ILE A 172 25.52 -10.26 -3.86
C ILE A 172 24.66 -11.33 -4.55
N MET A 173 23.35 -11.14 -4.59
CA MET A 173 22.41 -12.20 -5.01
C MET A 173 21.99 -12.08 -6.47
N VAL A 174 21.71 -10.87 -6.96
CA VAL A 174 21.22 -10.68 -8.32
C VAL A 174 22.36 -10.27 -9.25
N ARG A 175 22.98 -11.26 -9.90
CA ARG A 175 23.96 -11.01 -10.98
C ARG A 175 23.32 -10.08 -12.04
N PRO A 176 24.11 -9.24 -12.72
CA PRO A 176 23.58 -8.31 -13.72
C PRO A 176 22.96 -9.10 -14.87
N ASP A 177 21.63 -9.23 -14.86
CA ASP A 177 20.89 -9.73 -16.01
C ASP A 177 20.88 -8.63 -17.08
N PRO A 178 21.43 -8.87 -18.29
CA PRO A 178 21.45 -7.90 -19.39
C PRO A 178 20.06 -7.76 -20.05
N MET A 179 18.98 -7.98 -19.30
CA MET A 179 17.65 -7.75 -19.82
C MET A 179 17.51 -6.27 -20.11
N PRO A 180 17.24 -5.88 -21.38
CA PRO A 180 17.15 -4.49 -21.76
C PRO A 180 16.10 -3.82 -20.87
N ALA A 181 16.48 -2.65 -20.35
CA ALA A 181 15.59 -1.81 -19.58
C ALA A 181 14.22 -1.74 -20.28
N PRO A 182 13.10 -1.87 -19.55
CA PRO A 182 11.79 -1.73 -20.18
C PRO A 182 11.76 -0.42 -20.98
N LYS A 183 11.41 -0.52 -22.27
CA LYS A 183 11.36 0.60 -23.22
C LYS A 183 10.65 1.79 -22.55
N ARG A 184 11.13 3.03 -22.81
CA ARG A 184 10.60 4.29 -22.25
C ARG A 184 9.11 4.16 -21.94
N ARG A 185 8.73 4.29 -20.67
CA ARG A 185 7.34 4.24 -20.19
C ARG A 185 6.54 5.29 -20.97
N LYS A 186 5.81 4.85 -21.99
CA LYS A 186 4.97 5.77 -22.78
C LYS A 186 3.77 6.16 -21.94
N TYR A 187 3.42 7.43 -22.03
CA TYR A 187 2.13 7.92 -21.56
C TYR A 187 1.02 7.14 -22.26
N GLU A 188 0.21 6.42 -21.50
CA GLU A 188 -1.01 5.79 -22.00
C GLU A 188 -2.18 6.75 -21.78
N GLN A 189 -2.97 6.95 -22.82
CA GLN A 189 -4.13 7.82 -22.79
C GLN A 189 -5.14 7.29 -21.76
N GLY A 190 -5.56 8.13 -20.82
CA GLY A 190 -6.41 7.75 -19.69
C GLY A 190 -5.67 7.58 -18.36
N LEU A 191 -4.34 7.66 -18.33
CA LEU A 191 -3.56 7.56 -17.09
C LEU A 191 -3.99 8.60 -16.05
N ILE A 192 -4.15 9.85 -16.46
CA ILE A 192 -4.56 10.94 -15.57
C ILE A 192 -6.01 10.75 -15.18
N THR A 193 -6.89 10.48 -16.15
CA THR A 193 -8.31 10.21 -15.91
C THR A 193 -8.54 9.12 -14.85
N GLU A 194 -7.91 7.96 -15.02
CA GLU A 194 -8.03 6.86 -14.06
C GLU A 194 -7.41 7.21 -12.70
N SER A 195 -6.33 7.98 -12.68
CA SER A 195 -5.71 8.43 -11.43
C SER A 195 -6.60 9.40 -10.65
N VAL A 196 -7.29 10.31 -11.34
CA VAL A 196 -8.28 11.22 -10.74
C VAL A 196 -9.43 10.41 -10.15
N VAL A 197 -10.01 9.46 -10.89
CA VAL A 197 -11.12 8.63 -10.40
C VAL A 197 -10.72 7.88 -9.14
N VAL A 198 -9.58 7.16 -9.15
CA VAL A 198 -9.10 6.44 -7.97
C VAL A 198 -8.87 7.40 -6.79
N THR A 199 -8.25 8.56 -7.04
CA THR A 199 -8.01 9.56 -5.98
C THR A 199 -9.32 10.02 -5.35
N THR A 200 -10.32 10.35 -6.16
CA THR A 200 -11.64 10.80 -5.66
C THR A 200 -12.27 9.77 -4.73
N PHE A 201 -12.28 8.49 -5.11
CA PHE A 201 -12.89 7.43 -4.29
C PHE A 201 -12.05 7.06 -3.05
N VAL A 202 -10.73 7.18 -3.12
CA VAL A 202 -9.86 6.99 -1.95
C VAL A 202 -10.03 8.14 -0.95
N VAL A 203 -10.15 9.38 -1.42
CA VAL A 203 -10.43 10.55 -0.57
C VAL A 203 -11.83 10.46 0.01
N LEU A 204 -12.84 10.15 -0.81
CA LEU A 204 -14.22 9.92 -0.36
C LEU A 204 -14.28 8.83 0.73
N ALA A 205 -13.50 7.77 0.58
CA ALA A 205 -13.37 6.73 1.58
C ALA A 205 -12.88 7.27 2.94
N LEU A 206 -11.90 8.17 2.94
CA LEU A 206 -11.46 8.82 4.17
C LEU A 206 -12.54 9.75 4.73
N GLU A 207 -13.13 10.61 3.91
CA GLU A 207 -14.14 11.58 4.33
C GLU A 207 -15.39 10.92 4.92
N VAL A 208 -15.86 9.81 4.33
CA VAL A 208 -16.98 9.04 4.86
C VAL A 208 -16.60 8.39 6.20
N ALA A 209 -15.37 7.90 6.36
CA ALA A 209 -14.91 7.34 7.63
C ALA A 209 -14.85 8.42 8.74
N LEU A 210 -14.42 9.62 8.39
CA LEU A 210 -14.40 10.78 9.29
C LEU A 210 -15.82 11.24 9.65
N TRP A 211 -16.74 11.25 8.68
CA TRP A 211 -18.14 11.62 8.92
C TRP A 211 -18.87 10.62 9.82
N LEU A 212 -18.44 9.35 9.83
CA LEU A 212 -18.95 8.30 10.71
C LEU A 212 -18.24 8.25 12.07
N ASP A 213 -17.36 9.20 12.37
CA ASP A 213 -16.55 9.26 13.60
C ASP A 213 -15.83 7.93 13.92
N MET A 214 -15.28 7.27 12.88
CA MET A 214 -14.60 5.99 13.05
C MET A 214 -13.30 6.15 13.88
N PRO A 215 -12.99 5.21 14.80
CA PRO A 215 -11.81 5.33 15.68
C PRO A 215 -10.48 5.33 14.93
N TYR A 216 -10.38 4.56 13.83
CA TYR A 216 -9.15 4.36 13.08
C TYR A 216 -9.36 4.54 11.57
N PRO A 217 -9.71 5.76 11.11
CA PRO A 217 -10.23 5.99 9.76
C PRO A 217 -9.17 5.78 8.66
N TYR A 218 -7.90 5.64 9.02
CA TYR A 218 -6.79 5.53 8.07
C TYR A 218 -6.79 4.25 7.24
N TRP A 219 -7.49 3.22 7.70
CA TRP A 219 -7.57 1.94 7.01
C TRP A 219 -8.61 1.89 5.89
N VAL A 220 -9.63 2.73 5.95
CA VAL A 220 -10.68 2.84 4.93
C VAL A 220 -10.12 3.28 3.56
N PRO A 221 -9.33 4.38 3.44
CA PRO A 221 -8.76 4.79 2.15
C PRO A 221 -7.71 3.80 1.63
N VAL A 222 -6.89 3.20 2.51
CA VAL A 222 -5.96 2.12 2.12
C VAL A 222 -6.75 0.92 1.61
N SER A 223 -7.92 0.65 2.20
CA SER A 223 -8.79 -0.41 1.74
C SER A 223 -9.36 -0.16 0.36
N SER A 224 -9.86 1.04 0.16
CA SER A 224 -10.37 1.51 -1.12
C SER A 224 -9.29 1.40 -2.22
N TYR A 225 -8.10 1.93 -1.96
CA TYR A 225 -6.99 1.97 -2.92
C TYR A 225 -6.61 0.58 -3.47
N ILE A 226 -6.41 -0.43 -2.60
CA ILE A 226 -5.98 -1.76 -3.05
C ILE A 226 -7.01 -2.44 -3.95
N ILE A 227 -8.30 -2.25 -3.66
CA ILE A 227 -9.37 -2.85 -4.47
C ILE A 227 -9.43 -2.16 -5.83
N MET A 228 -9.30 -0.83 -5.87
CA MET A 228 -9.26 -0.04 -7.10
C MET A 228 -8.02 -0.26 -7.98
N LEU A 229 -6.99 -0.95 -7.49
CA LEU A 229 -5.89 -1.46 -8.33
C LEU A 229 -6.31 -2.63 -9.23
N GLY A 230 -7.51 -3.19 -9.06
CA GLY A 230 -8.04 -4.22 -9.96
C GLY A 230 -8.34 -3.67 -11.35
N THR A 231 -7.80 -4.31 -12.39
CA THR A 231 -7.95 -3.87 -13.80
C THR A 231 -9.35 -4.09 -14.37
N HIS A 232 -10.13 -4.98 -13.76
CA HIS A 232 -11.49 -5.34 -14.19
C HIS A 232 -12.42 -5.43 -12.98
N LEU A 233 -13.69 -5.09 -13.17
CA LEU A 233 -14.74 -5.22 -12.15
C LEU A 233 -14.80 -6.61 -11.50
N ARG A 234 -14.69 -7.68 -12.31
CA ARG A 234 -14.67 -9.05 -11.79
C ARG A 234 -13.48 -9.31 -10.86
N THR A 235 -12.30 -8.81 -11.23
CA THR A 235 -11.09 -8.91 -10.40
C THR A 235 -11.25 -8.11 -9.11
N MET A 236 -11.86 -6.92 -9.17
CA MET A 236 -12.17 -6.12 -7.98
C MET A 236 -13.15 -6.86 -7.05
N TRP A 237 -14.20 -7.46 -7.60
CA TRP A 237 -15.20 -8.25 -6.87
C TRP A 237 -14.58 -9.45 -6.14
N ILE A 238 -13.78 -10.25 -6.83
CA ILE A 238 -13.09 -11.39 -6.22
C ILE A 238 -12.11 -10.92 -5.14
N LYS A 239 -11.35 -9.86 -5.44
CA LYS A 239 -10.33 -9.33 -4.52
C LYS A 239 -10.94 -8.75 -3.25
N GLN A 240 -12.11 -8.10 -3.32
CA GLN A 240 -12.79 -7.63 -2.11
C GLN A 240 -13.32 -8.78 -1.25
N LEU A 241 -13.81 -9.87 -1.84
CA LEU A 241 -14.29 -11.03 -1.09
C LEU A 241 -13.13 -11.69 -0.35
N HIS A 242 -12.01 -11.89 -1.05
CA HIS A 242 -10.76 -12.33 -0.44
C HIS A 242 -10.31 -11.42 0.71
N ARG A 243 -10.52 -10.10 0.57
CA ARG A 243 -10.14 -9.16 1.61
C ARG A 243 -11.06 -9.22 2.81
N ILE A 244 -12.37 -9.18 2.63
CA ILE A 244 -13.36 -9.22 3.72
C ILE A 244 -13.24 -10.53 4.49
N ILE A 245 -13.22 -11.66 3.78
CA ILE A 245 -13.08 -13.00 4.40
C ILE A 245 -11.70 -13.14 5.06
N GLY A 246 -10.63 -12.74 4.37
CA GLY A 246 -9.28 -12.80 4.92
C GLY A 246 -9.12 -11.93 6.16
N THR A 247 -9.74 -10.75 6.20
CA THR A 247 -9.73 -9.86 7.37
C THR A 247 -10.55 -10.42 8.52
N ALA A 248 -11.72 -11.01 8.27
CA ALA A 248 -12.50 -11.67 9.31
C ALA A 248 -11.71 -12.80 10.00
N ILE A 249 -11.03 -13.65 9.23
CA ILE A 249 -10.19 -14.73 9.77
C ILE A 249 -8.94 -14.14 10.43
N GLY A 250 -8.29 -13.15 9.79
CA GLY A 250 -7.08 -12.52 10.29
C GLY A 250 -7.29 -11.76 11.60
N ILE A 251 -8.49 -11.25 11.85
CA ILE A 251 -8.91 -10.70 13.14
C ILE A 251 -8.85 -11.75 14.25
N VAL A 252 -9.33 -12.97 14.00
CA VAL A 252 -9.27 -14.08 14.97
C VAL A 252 -7.82 -14.44 15.26
N VAL A 253 -6.97 -14.46 14.23
CA VAL A 253 -5.52 -14.67 14.38
C VAL A 253 -4.88 -13.53 15.20
N ALA A 254 -5.23 -12.28 14.92
CA ALA A 254 -4.73 -11.11 15.66
C ALA A 254 -5.10 -11.19 17.14
N TRP A 255 -6.37 -11.52 17.42
CA TRP A 255 -6.85 -11.71 18.78
C TRP A 255 -6.07 -12.79 19.53
N PHE A 256 -5.83 -13.95 18.90
CA PHE A 256 -5.03 -15.01 19.48
C PHE A 256 -3.58 -14.57 19.76
N LEU A 257 -2.95 -13.87 18.82
CA LEU A 257 -1.57 -13.43 18.96
C LEU A 257 -1.38 -12.32 19.99
N LEU A 258 -2.35 -11.40 20.11
CA LEU A 258 -2.35 -10.36 21.15
C LEU A 258 -2.65 -10.91 22.55
N ALA A 259 -3.35 -12.04 22.64
CA ALA A 259 -3.57 -12.72 23.92
C ALA A 259 -2.28 -13.37 24.48
N LEU A 260 -1.23 -13.51 23.67
CA LEU A 260 0.06 -14.02 24.12
C LEU A 260 0.86 -12.90 24.80
N PRO A 261 1.49 -13.15 25.96
CA PRO A 261 2.37 -12.19 26.63
C PRO A 261 3.71 -12.07 25.87
N LEU A 262 3.71 -11.37 24.74
CA LEU A 262 4.88 -11.21 23.89
C LEU A 262 5.82 -10.15 24.45
N SER A 263 7.10 -10.49 24.61
CA SER A 263 8.18 -9.51 24.82
C SER A 263 8.45 -8.71 23.54
N ASN A 264 9.22 -7.61 23.63
CA ASN A 264 9.64 -6.84 22.46
C ASN A 264 10.26 -7.72 21.35
N MET A 265 11.06 -8.72 21.75
CA MET A 265 11.64 -9.70 20.81
C MET A 265 10.60 -10.68 20.24
N GLY A 266 9.61 -11.06 21.05
CA GLY A 266 8.46 -11.85 20.59
C GLY A 266 7.67 -11.12 19.50
N VAL A 267 7.46 -9.80 19.65
CA VAL A 267 6.80 -8.96 18.64
C VAL A 267 7.61 -8.89 17.34
N VAL A 268 8.93 -8.67 17.44
CA VAL A 268 9.83 -8.68 16.27
C VAL A 268 9.73 -10.00 15.51
N LEU A 269 9.80 -11.13 16.23
CA LEU A 269 9.71 -12.45 15.63
C LEU A 269 8.33 -12.69 14.98
N ALA A 270 7.25 -12.31 15.65
CA ALA A 270 5.90 -12.43 15.11
C ALA A 270 5.74 -11.63 13.80
N ILE A 271 6.19 -10.37 13.79
CA ILE A 271 6.15 -9.51 12.60
C ILE A 271 7.01 -10.09 11.46
N LEU A 272 8.20 -10.59 11.77
CA LEU A 272 9.07 -11.25 10.78
C LEU A 272 8.38 -12.46 10.12
N LEU A 273 7.78 -13.34 10.94
CA LEU A 273 7.08 -14.53 10.45
C LEU A 273 5.86 -14.17 9.61
N MET A 274 5.08 -13.16 10.02
CA MET A 274 3.97 -12.63 9.24
C MET A 274 4.45 -12.09 7.89
N PHE A 275 5.53 -11.29 7.84
CA PHE A 275 6.07 -10.78 6.58
C PHE A 275 6.54 -11.89 5.65
N LEU A 276 7.25 -12.89 6.17
CA LEU A 276 7.69 -14.05 5.38
C LEU A 276 6.49 -14.80 4.78
N TRP A 277 5.43 -15.00 5.57
CA TRP A 277 4.19 -15.62 5.12
C TRP A 277 3.51 -14.79 4.02
N ILE A 278 3.32 -13.49 4.28
CA ILE A 278 2.64 -12.57 3.37
C ILE A 278 3.39 -12.52 2.04
N GLU A 279 4.68 -12.24 2.03
CA GLU A 279 5.46 -12.14 0.78
C GLU A 279 5.56 -13.48 0.04
N GLY A 280 5.60 -14.60 0.77
CA GLY A 280 5.62 -15.94 0.17
C GLY A 280 4.31 -16.33 -0.55
N ILE A 281 3.17 -15.79 -0.10
CA ILE A 281 1.83 -16.23 -0.51
C ILE A 281 1.04 -15.15 -1.26
N ILE A 282 1.32 -13.85 -1.09
CA ILE A 282 0.51 -12.76 -1.69
C ILE A 282 0.41 -12.85 -3.21
N ALA A 283 1.48 -13.32 -3.86
CA ALA A 283 1.49 -13.57 -5.31
C ALA A 283 0.73 -14.85 -5.71
N ARG A 284 0.51 -15.78 -4.78
CA ARG A 284 -0.17 -17.08 -5.00
C ARG A 284 -1.65 -17.02 -4.70
N HIS A 285 -2.02 -16.43 -3.56
CA HIS A 285 -3.37 -16.38 -3.04
C HIS A 285 -3.58 -15.17 -2.14
N TYR A 286 -4.37 -14.21 -2.62
CA TYR A 286 -4.57 -12.94 -1.92
C TYR A 286 -5.29 -13.12 -0.57
N ALA A 287 -6.35 -13.92 -0.47
CA ALA A 287 -7.04 -14.13 0.82
C ALA A 287 -6.12 -14.67 1.91
N LEU A 288 -5.33 -15.72 1.61
CA LEU A 288 -4.37 -16.29 2.56
C LEU A 288 -3.30 -15.28 3.01
N ALA A 289 -2.90 -14.36 2.14
CA ALA A 289 -2.05 -13.25 2.54
C ALA A 289 -2.79 -12.26 3.46
N VAL A 290 -4.05 -11.92 3.15
CA VAL A 290 -4.85 -11.00 3.97
C VAL A 290 -5.08 -11.51 5.39
N ILE A 291 -5.18 -12.83 5.57
CA ILE A 291 -5.24 -13.46 6.91
C ILE A 291 -4.06 -13.03 7.78
N MET A 292 -2.85 -12.85 7.21
CA MET A 292 -1.67 -12.39 7.94
C MET A 292 -1.40 -10.89 7.83
N ILE A 293 -1.86 -10.22 6.77
CA ILE A 293 -1.78 -8.75 6.67
C ILE A 293 -2.60 -8.10 7.79
N THR A 294 -3.77 -8.66 8.11
CA THR A 294 -4.66 -8.11 9.15
C THR A 294 -3.99 -8.07 10.54
N PRO A 295 -3.50 -9.19 11.11
CA PRO A 295 -2.78 -9.16 12.38
C PRO A 295 -1.50 -8.33 12.30
N LEU A 296 -0.74 -8.38 11.20
CA LEU A 296 0.44 -7.53 11.02
C LEU A 296 0.09 -6.04 11.19
N THR A 297 -0.98 -5.59 10.55
CA THR A 297 -1.38 -4.19 10.61
C THR A 297 -1.92 -3.76 11.97
N ILE A 298 -2.61 -4.67 12.68
CA ILE A 298 -3.06 -4.44 14.06
C ILE A 298 -1.84 -4.35 14.98
N PHE A 299 -0.85 -5.24 14.82
CA PHE A 299 0.41 -5.21 15.57
C PHE A 299 1.17 -3.90 15.37
N ILE A 300 1.27 -3.42 14.12
CA ILE A 300 1.91 -2.14 13.81
C ILE A 300 1.18 -0.97 14.50
N ALA A 301 -0.16 -0.99 14.53
CA ALA A 301 -0.94 0.05 15.19
C ALA A 301 -0.78 0.01 16.72
N GLU A 302 -0.92 -1.17 17.31
CA GLU A 302 -0.85 -1.40 18.76
C GLU A 302 0.55 -1.08 19.32
N TYR A 303 1.59 -1.73 18.78
CA TYR A 303 2.95 -1.58 19.28
C TYR A 303 3.67 -0.35 18.72
N GLY A 304 3.17 0.24 17.62
CA GLY A 304 3.74 1.46 17.01
C GLY A 304 3.22 2.76 17.61
N GLY A 305 2.07 2.75 18.30
CA GLY A 305 1.41 3.94 18.83
C GLY A 305 2.06 4.56 20.08
N GLY A 306 3.11 3.95 20.64
CA GLY A 306 3.82 4.46 21.83
C GLY A 306 3.00 4.42 23.14
N GLN A 307 1.71 4.08 23.08
CA GLN A 307 0.84 3.87 24.24
C GLN A 307 0.83 2.38 24.59
N SER A 308 1.93 1.92 25.19
CA SER A 308 2.03 0.59 25.83
C SER A 308 1.07 0.42 27.02
N ASP A 309 0.37 1.48 27.44
CA ASP A 309 -0.60 1.42 28.54
C ASP A 309 -1.88 0.64 28.19
N ILE A 310 -2.12 0.34 26.90
CA ILE A 310 -3.20 -0.56 26.48
C ILE A 310 -2.89 -2.03 26.83
N ALA A 311 -1.62 -2.41 26.98
CA ALA A 311 -1.25 -3.73 27.50
C ALA A 311 -1.72 -3.95 28.95
N GLY A 312 -2.10 -2.88 29.68
CA GLY A 312 -2.74 -2.94 30.99
C GLY A 312 -4.28 -2.87 30.96
N LEU A 313 -4.90 -2.52 29.82
CA LEU A 313 -6.35 -2.29 29.69
C LEU A 313 -7.15 -3.54 29.29
N GLY A 314 -6.65 -4.74 29.60
CA GLY A 314 -7.40 -5.99 29.55
C GLY A 314 -8.07 -6.35 28.20
N PRO A 315 -8.86 -7.44 28.16
CA PRO A 315 -9.45 -7.98 26.94
C PRO A 315 -10.39 -7.03 26.16
N MET A 316 -10.85 -5.95 26.78
CA MET A 316 -11.86 -5.03 26.22
C MET A 316 -11.27 -3.98 25.28
N ALA A 317 -10.02 -3.55 25.48
CA ALA A 317 -9.36 -2.60 24.59
C ALA A 317 -9.07 -3.19 23.21
N TYR A 318 -8.71 -4.48 23.15
CA TYR A 318 -8.48 -5.19 21.89
C TYR A 318 -9.73 -5.27 21.02
N ARG A 319 -10.93 -5.38 21.62
CA ARG A 319 -12.19 -5.49 20.88
C ARG A 319 -12.47 -4.26 20.00
N GLY A 320 -12.19 -3.06 20.50
CA GLY A 320 -12.42 -1.81 19.75
C GLY A 320 -11.55 -1.71 18.50
N ILE A 321 -10.25 -2.05 18.60
CA ILE A 321 -9.32 -2.05 17.47
C ILE A 321 -9.69 -3.13 16.46
N ILE A 322 -10.09 -4.31 16.95
CA ILE A 322 -10.48 -5.45 16.13
C ILE A 322 -11.76 -5.17 15.33
N GLU A 323 -12.81 -4.67 15.97
CA GLU A 323 -14.08 -4.37 15.32
C GLU A 323 -13.93 -3.22 14.32
N ALA A 324 -13.18 -2.17 14.69
CA ALA A 324 -12.84 -1.09 13.79
C ALA A 324 -12.18 -1.62 12.51
N ARG A 325 -11.23 -2.55 12.62
CA ARG A 325 -10.52 -3.11 11.47
C ARG A 325 -11.44 -3.80 10.46
N PHE A 326 -12.48 -4.51 10.93
CA PHE A 326 -13.45 -5.16 10.06
C PHE A 326 -14.31 -4.13 9.34
N LEU A 327 -14.87 -3.17 10.09
CA LEU A 327 -15.69 -2.09 9.54
C LEU A 327 -14.92 -1.25 8.53
N ASP A 328 -13.66 -0.92 8.83
CA ASP A 328 -12.80 -0.15 7.93
C ASP A 328 -12.63 -0.83 6.58
N THR A 329 -12.44 -2.15 6.63
CA THR A 329 -12.23 -2.98 5.45
C THR A 329 -13.50 -3.09 4.63
N VAL A 330 -14.66 -3.32 5.27
CA VAL A 330 -15.95 -3.40 4.60
C VAL A 330 -16.29 -2.07 3.93
N LEU A 331 -16.19 -0.96 4.66
CA LEU A 331 -16.48 0.38 4.14
C LEU A 331 -15.58 0.73 2.96
N GLY A 332 -14.27 0.50 3.10
CA GLY A 332 -13.32 0.76 2.02
C GLY A 332 -13.57 -0.10 0.77
N CYS A 333 -13.96 -1.37 0.94
CA CYS A 333 -14.32 -2.25 -0.18
C CYS A 333 -15.60 -1.77 -0.90
N LEU A 334 -16.63 -1.37 -0.14
CA LEU A 334 -17.88 -0.84 -0.71
C LEU A 334 -17.63 0.40 -1.56
N ILE A 335 -16.87 1.36 -1.02
CA ILE A 335 -16.54 2.62 -1.73
C ILE A 335 -15.68 2.33 -2.97
N ALA A 336 -14.74 1.39 -2.88
CA ALA A 336 -13.94 1.00 -4.04
C ALA A 336 -14.75 0.30 -5.14
N LEU A 337 -15.75 -0.51 -4.80
CA LEU A 337 -16.62 -1.09 -5.83
C LEU A 337 -17.42 -0.03 -6.56
N LEU A 338 -17.98 0.94 -5.83
CA LEU A 338 -18.67 2.08 -6.44
C LEU A 338 -17.73 2.82 -7.39
N GLY A 339 -16.48 3.05 -6.97
CA GLY A 339 -15.45 3.63 -7.81
C GLY A 339 -15.08 2.77 -9.02
N GLY A 340 -15.03 1.46 -8.86
CA GLY A 340 -14.82 0.50 -9.95
C GLY A 340 -15.91 0.56 -11.00
N VAL A 341 -17.18 0.63 -10.58
CA VAL A 341 -18.35 0.74 -11.48
C VAL A 341 -18.29 2.05 -12.25
N VAL A 342 -17.96 3.16 -11.58
CA VAL A 342 -17.80 4.46 -12.22
C VAL A 342 -16.64 4.46 -13.22
N MET A 343 -15.49 3.87 -12.87
CA MET A 343 -14.32 3.77 -13.74
C MET A 343 -14.59 2.97 -15.02
N HIS A 344 -15.45 1.96 -14.95
CA HIS A 344 -15.82 1.11 -16.09
C HIS A 344 -17.07 1.61 -16.84
N SER A 345 -17.80 2.58 -16.30
CA SER A 345 -18.91 3.23 -17.00
C SER A 345 -18.39 4.13 -18.12
N THR A 346 -18.84 3.88 -19.35
CA THR A 346 -18.43 4.63 -20.55
C THR A 346 -18.82 6.11 -20.48
N TRP A 347 -19.87 6.43 -19.72
CA TRP A 347 -20.46 7.77 -19.64
C TRP A 347 -19.52 8.82 -19.02
N LEU A 348 -18.75 8.44 -17.99
CA LEU A 348 -17.78 9.36 -17.33
C LEU A 348 -16.39 9.28 -17.97
N ARG A 349 -16.02 8.10 -18.49
CA ARG A 349 -14.69 7.85 -19.07
C ARG A 349 -14.44 8.64 -20.36
N GLN A 350 -15.41 8.70 -21.26
CA GLN A 350 -15.28 9.39 -22.55
C GLN A 350 -15.07 10.92 -22.43
N PRO A 351 -15.86 11.68 -21.64
CA PRO A 351 -15.65 13.12 -21.52
C PRO A 351 -14.31 13.48 -20.86
N LEU A 352 -13.91 12.75 -19.81
CA LEU A 352 -12.61 12.96 -19.16
C LEU A 352 -11.43 12.65 -20.09
N MET A 353 -11.47 11.55 -20.84
CA MET A 353 -10.44 11.24 -21.84
C MET A 353 -10.38 12.27 -22.96
N SER A 354 -11.53 12.80 -23.40
CA SER A 354 -11.59 13.86 -24.41
C SER A 354 -10.96 15.16 -23.90
N PHE A 355 -11.13 15.47 -22.61
CA PHE A 355 -10.53 16.63 -21.96
C PHE A 355 -9.01 16.46 -21.82
N GLU A 356 -8.56 15.28 -21.38
CA GLU A 356 -7.14 14.92 -21.30
C GLU A 356 -6.47 15.00 -22.68
N ALA A 357 -7.13 14.49 -23.73
CA ALA A 357 -6.65 14.57 -25.11
C ALA A 357 -6.55 16.03 -25.60
N LYS A 358 -7.48 16.92 -25.23
CA LYS A 358 -7.40 18.35 -25.56
C LYS A 358 -6.24 19.05 -24.83
N LEU A 359 -6.02 18.72 -23.57
CA LEU A 359 -5.00 19.36 -22.74
C LEU A 359 -3.56 18.92 -23.09
N PHE A 360 -3.38 17.61 -23.36
CA PHE A 360 -2.06 17.00 -23.58
C PHE A 360 -1.79 16.63 -25.04
N GLY A 361 -2.82 16.45 -25.89
CA GLY A 361 -2.66 16.12 -27.30
C GLY A 361 -2.00 17.23 -28.13
N ASN A 362 -2.24 18.50 -27.78
CA ASN A 362 -1.58 19.64 -28.44
C ASN A 362 -0.08 19.73 -28.12
N ARG A 363 0.42 19.10 -27.05
CA ARG A 363 1.87 19.07 -26.73
C ARG A 363 2.59 17.92 -27.43
N LEU A 364 1.97 16.74 -27.52
CA LEU A 364 2.54 15.60 -28.25
C LEU A 364 2.66 15.86 -29.76
N ASN A 365 1.73 16.62 -30.34
CA ASN A 365 1.79 16.98 -31.76
C ASN A 365 2.86 18.06 -32.04
N LYS A 366 3.08 19.00 -31.11
CA LYS A 366 4.17 19.99 -31.20
C LYS A 366 5.55 19.35 -31.12
N ASP A 367 5.76 18.36 -30.26
CA ASP A 367 7.05 17.66 -30.13
C ASP A 367 7.36 16.74 -31.32
N ALA A 368 6.34 16.27 -32.04
CA ALA A 368 6.49 15.55 -33.30
C ALA A 368 6.84 16.51 -34.46
N LEU A 369 6.10 17.62 -34.58
CA LEU A 369 6.35 18.66 -35.58
C LEU A 369 7.71 19.36 -35.41
N ASN A 370 8.19 19.54 -34.17
CA ASN A 370 9.50 20.15 -33.91
C ASN A 370 10.69 19.19 -34.13
N LYS A 371 10.43 17.88 -34.23
CA LYS A 371 11.47 16.89 -34.58
C LYS A 371 11.61 16.74 -36.08
N ASP A 372 10.50 16.80 -36.83
CA ASP A 372 10.53 16.78 -38.28
C ASP A 372 11.10 18.08 -38.87
N SER A 373 11.04 19.20 -38.14
CA SER A 373 11.68 20.47 -38.52
C SER A 373 13.17 20.59 -38.14
N GLN A 374 13.70 19.68 -37.31
CA GLN A 374 15.13 19.59 -36.99
C GLN A 374 15.85 18.45 -37.72
N SER A 375 15.11 17.62 -38.47
CA SER A 375 15.67 16.57 -39.34
C SER A 375 15.66 16.94 -40.83
N ASN A 376 15.26 18.17 -41.17
CA ASN A 376 15.50 18.81 -42.47
C ASN A 376 16.45 19.98 -42.25
#